data_AF-A0A0G1AGX7-F1
#
_entry.id   AF-A0A0G1AGX7-F1
#
_cell.length_a   1.000
_cell.length_b   1.000
_cell.length_c   1.000
_cell.angle_alpha   90.00
_cell.angle_beta   90.00
_cell.angle_gamma   90.00
#
_symmetry.space_group_name_H-M   'P 1'
#
loop_
_entity.id
_entity.type
_entity.pdbx_description
1 polymer ?
#
loop_
_entity_poly.entity_id
_entity_poly.type
_entity_poly.pdbx_seq_one_letter_code
_entity_poly.pdbx_strand_id
1 'polypeptide(L)'
;MAKQQALATRLQKDGFTIQFGYLLKSDNHYHEKGVDVQLAVNIVKDAHENRYNIAYLISSDSDLTPAIIEAQRIGKTICYVGFKHKISYALLKICRKSHLLTRDDLLPFIK
;
A
#
# COMPACT_ATOMS: atom_id res chain seq x y z
N MET A 1 -13.40 0.75 16.61
CA MET A 1 -14.24 1.77 15.94
C MET A 1 -13.75 3.20 16.19
N ALA A 2 -13.94 3.82 17.38
CA ALA A 2 -13.63 5.25 17.58
C ALA A 2 -12.19 5.67 17.24
N LYS A 3 -11.17 4.88 17.61
CA LYS A 3 -9.75 5.17 17.31
C LYS A 3 -9.41 5.07 15.82
N GLN A 4 -10.01 4.13 15.09
CA GLN A 4 -9.78 3.96 13.64
C GLN A 4 -10.41 5.12 12.85
N GLN A 5 -11.61 5.53 13.24
CA GLN A 5 -12.27 6.66 12.59
C GLN A 5 -11.53 7.98 12.86
N ALA A 6 -11.04 8.18 14.09
CA ALA A 6 -10.19 9.32 14.40
C ALA A 6 -8.89 9.34 13.57
N LEU A 7 -8.26 8.18 13.35
CA LEU A 7 -7.09 8.07 12.48
C LEU A 7 -7.42 8.44 11.02
N ALA A 8 -8.49 7.87 10.47
CA ALA A 8 -8.91 8.15 9.10
C ALA A 8 -9.21 9.65 8.90
N THR A 9 -9.94 10.26 9.83
CA THR A 9 -10.21 11.71 9.80
C THR A 9 -8.93 12.54 9.88
N ARG A 10 -7.96 12.14 10.72
CA ARG A 10 -6.67 12.84 10.79
C ARG A 10 -5.93 12.75 9.46
N LEU A 11 -5.82 11.56 8.88
CA LEU A 11 -5.15 11.37 7.59
C LEU A 11 -5.84 12.17 6.48
N GLN A 12 -7.17 12.22 6.45
CA GLN A 12 -7.91 13.07 5.51
C GLN A 12 -7.57 14.56 5.69
N LYS A 13 -7.49 15.05 6.94
CA LYS A 13 -7.09 16.43 7.23
C LYS A 13 -5.64 16.72 6.80
N ASP A 14 -4.77 15.72 6.89
CA ASP A 14 -3.38 15.80 6.43
C ASP A 14 -3.25 15.66 4.90
N GLY A 15 -4.37 15.61 4.16
CA GLY A 15 -4.41 15.59 2.70
C GLY A 15 -4.31 14.20 2.07
N PHE A 16 -4.38 13.12 2.85
CA PHE A 16 -4.40 11.77 2.30
C PHE A 16 -5.76 11.43 1.71
N THR A 17 -5.75 10.86 0.50
CA THR A 17 -6.91 10.20 -0.07
C THR A 17 -7.12 8.87 0.63
N ILE A 18 -8.24 8.74 1.37
CA ILE A 18 -8.61 7.50 2.05
C ILE A 18 -9.66 6.76 1.22
N GLN A 19 -9.39 5.49 0.95
CA GLN A 19 -10.33 4.56 0.33
C GLN A 19 -10.66 3.45 1.32
N PHE A 20 -11.94 3.10 1.42
CA PHE A 20 -12.41 2.08 2.34
C PHE A 20 -12.77 0.80 1.59
N GLY A 21 -12.46 -0.34 2.19
CA GLY A 21 -13.06 -1.61 1.80
C GLY A 21 -14.54 -1.69 2.19
N TYR A 22 -15.13 -2.84 1.94
CA TYR A 22 -16.48 -3.15 2.40
C TYR A 22 -16.44 -4.32 3.39
N LEU A 23 -17.44 -4.34 4.27
CA LEU A 23 -17.61 -5.42 5.23
C LEU A 23 -18.53 -6.48 4.63
N LEU A 24 -18.04 -7.70 4.54
CA LEU A 24 -18.84 -8.88 4.21
C LEU A 24 -19.15 -9.65 5.49
N LYS A 25 -20.43 -9.96 5.69
CA LYS A 25 -20.87 -10.83 6.79
C LYS A 25 -20.80 -12.29 6.34
N SER A 26 -20.04 -13.12 7.04
CA SER A 26 -19.95 -14.56 6.84
C SER A 26 -19.84 -15.23 8.21
N ASP A 27 -20.57 -16.31 8.45
CA ASP A 27 -20.57 -17.07 9.71
C ASP A 27 -20.69 -16.20 10.98
N ASN A 28 -21.56 -15.20 10.90
CA ASN A 28 -21.82 -14.22 11.96
C ASN A 28 -20.64 -13.30 12.34
N HIS A 29 -19.55 -13.32 11.57
CA HIS A 29 -18.44 -12.38 11.66
C HIS A 29 -18.41 -11.43 10.46
N TYR A 30 -17.86 -10.23 10.68
CA TYR A 30 -17.61 -9.28 9.61
C TYR A 30 -16.15 -9.36 9.18
N HIS A 31 -15.94 -9.49 7.87
CA HIS A 31 -14.62 -9.51 7.26
C HIS A 31 -14.47 -8.31 6.34
N GLU A 32 -13.35 -7.61 6.46
CA GLU A 32 -12.95 -6.58 5.50
C GLU A 32 -12.56 -7.23 4.18
N LYS A 33 -13.07 -6.69 3.07
CA LYS A 33 -12.76 -7.14 1.71
C LYS A 33 -12.59 -5.96 0.75
N GLY A 34 -11.83 -6.22 -0.31
CA GLY A 34 -11.70 -5.35 -1.48
C GLY A 34 -10.66 -4.24 -1.38
N VAL A 35 -9.88 -4.13 -0.30
CA VAL A 35 -8.81 -3.12 -0.19
C VAL A 35 -7.59 -3.50 -1.02
N ASP A 36 -7.22 -4.78 -1.00
CA ASP A 36 -6.20 -5.39 -1.85
C ASP A 36 -6.48 -5.16 -3.34
N VAL A 37 -7.72 -5.45 -3.78
CA VAL A 37 -8.16 -5.26 -5.16
C VAL A 37 -8.16 -3.77 -5.53
N GLN A 38 -8.67 -2.90 -4.66
CA GLN A 38 -8.66 -1.45 -4.89
C GLN A 38 -7.23 -0.94 -5.07
N LEU A 39 -6.30 -1.37 -4.21
CA LEU A 39 -4.90 -0.97 -4.30
C LEU A 39 -4.26 -1.43 -5.62
N ALA A 40 -4.48 -2.69 -6.03
CA ALA A 40 -3.99 -3.22 -7.29
C ALA A 40 -4.54 -2.43 -8.49
N VAL A 41 -5.85 -2.14 -8.49
CA VAL A 41 -6.51 -1.35 -9.55
C VAL A 41 -5.95 0.06 -9.60
N ASN A 42 -5.75 0.73 -8.46
CA ASN A 42 -5.19 2.08 -8.43
C ASN A 42 -3.76 2.12 -8.99
N ILE A 43 -2.91 1.16 -8.62
CA ILE A 43 -1.54 1.07 -9.14
C ILE A 43 -1.55 1.07 -10.67
N VAL A 44 -2.39 0.23 -11.27
CA VAL A 44 -2.46 0.08 -12.74
C VAL A 44 -3.16 1.26 -13.39
N LYS A 45 -4.32 1.67 -12.90
CA LYS A 45 -5.09 2.79 -13.43
C LYS A 45 -4.26 4.07 -13.44
N ASP A 46 -3.69 4.44 -12.30
CA ASP A 46 -2.93 5.68 -12.16
C ASP A 46 -1.61 5.63 -12.96
N ALA A 47 -1.08 4.44 -13.22
CA ALA A 47 0.05 4.26 -14.13
C ALA A 47 -0.34 4.60 -15.58
N HIS A 48 -1.47 4.05 -16.06
CA HIS A 48 -1.99 4.30 -17.41
C HIS A 48 -2.44 5.75 -17.62
N GLU A 49 -3.05 6.36 -16.61
CA GLU A 49 -3.42 7.78 -16.61
C GLU A 49 -2.21 8.72 -16.42
N ASN A 50 -1.00 8.17 -16.34
CA ASN A 50 0.25 8.91 -16.16
C ASN A 50 0.27 9.80 -14.91
N ARG A 51 -0.43 9.41 -13.85
CA ARG A 51 -0.59 10.19 -12.61
C ARG A 51 0.61 10.12 -11.68
N TYR A 52 1.54 9.20 -11.94
CA TYR A 52 2.80 9.10 -11.24
C TYR A 52 3.92 8.59 -12.15
N ASN A 53 5.17 8.89 -11.79
CA ASN A 53 6.37 8.29 -12.38
C ASN A 53 6.97 7.22 -11.45
N ILE A 54 6.92 7.49 -10.14
CA ILE A 54 7.36 6.60 -9.06
C ILE A 54 6.22 6.48 -8.06
N ALA A 55 5.85 5.25 -7.71
CA ALA A 55 4.94 4.98 -6.59
C ALA A 55 5.71 4.31 -5.46
N TYR A 56 5.49 4.76 -4.22
CA TYR A 56 5.99 4.12 -3.02
C TYR A 56 4.91 3.19 -2.48
N LEU A 57 5.15 1.89 -2.55
CA LEU A 57 4.22 0.86 -2.10
C LEU A 57 4.57 0.45 -0.66
N ILE A 58 3.80 0.96 0.29
CA ILE A 58 3.89 0.54 1.70
C ILE A 58 2.98 -0.68 1.91
N SER A 59 3.45 -1.85 1.47
CA SER A 59 2.78 -3.14 1.69
C SER A 59 3.76 -4.28 1.50
N SER A 60 3.66 -5.32 2.32
CA SER A 60 4.41 -6.58 2.16
C SER A 60 3.59 -7.69 1.48
N ASP A 61 2.41 -7.37 0.95
CA ASP A 61 1.52 -8.30 0.28
C ASP A 61 2.02 -8.65 -1.14
N SER A 62 2.38 -9.92 -1.34
CA SER A 62 2.88 -10.41 -2.63
C SER A 62 1.79 -10.55 -3.69
N ASP A 63 0.50 -10.54 -3.32
CA ASP A 63 -0.60 -10.71 -4.28
C ASP A 63 -0.73 -9.48 -5.20
N LEU A 64 -0.11 -8.35 -4.84
CA LEU A 64 0.00 -7.16 -5.68
C LEU A 64 1.00 -7.31 -6.85
N THR A 65 1.74 -8.42 -6.92
CA THR A 65 2.76 -8.69 -7.96
C THR A 65 2.28 -8.40 -9.39
N PRO A 66 1.08 -8.86 -9.83
CA PRO A 66 0.62 -8.60 -11.19
C PRO A 66 0.46 -7.10 -11.49
N ALA A 67 -0.08 -6.33 -10.54
CA ALA A 67 -0.26 -4.88 -10.69
C ALA A 67 1.09 -4.14 -10.76
N ILE A 68 2.06 -4.58 -9.94
CA ILE A 68 3.43 -4.02 -9.95
C ILE A 68 4.10 -4.27 -11.29
N ILE A 69 4.02 -5.51 -11.81
CA ILE A 69 4.61 -5.87 -13.10
C ILE A 69 4.00 -5.03 -14.23
N GLU A 70 2.67 -4.88 -14.25
CA GLU A 70 2.00 -4.12 -15.30
C GLU A 70 2.39 -2.63 -15.27
N ALA A 71 2.38 -2.01 -14.10
CA ALA A 71 2.82 -0.61 -13.97
C ALA A 71 4.28 -0.43 -14.44
N GLN A 72 5.18 -1.36 -14.08
CA GLN A 72 6.58 -1.32 -14.52
C GLN A 72 6.76 -1.56 -16.02
N ARG A 73 5.90 -2.38 -16.63
CA ARG A 73 5.88 -2.66 -18.07
C ARG A 73 5.60 -1.41 -18.89
N ILE A 74 4.71 -0.52 -18.41
CA ILE A 74 4.41 0.76 -19.05
C ILE A 74 5.33 1.91 -18.60
N GLY A 75 6.47 1.57 -18.00
CA GLY A 75 7.55 2.52 -17.71
C GLY A 75 7.51 3.15 -16.32
N LYS A 76 6.58 2.77 -15.44
CA LYS A 76 6.56 3.27 -14.05
C LYS A 76 7.62 2.60 -13.19
N THR A 77 7.96 3.24 -12.08
CA THR A 77 8.80 2.65 -11.04
C THR A 77 7.97 2.42 -9.79
N ILE A 78 7.95 1.18 -9.31
CA ILE A 78 7.39 0.87 -7.99
C ILE A 78 8.55 0.71 -7.01
N CYS A 79 8.50 1.46 -5.91
CA CYS A 79 9.44 1.38 -4.79
C CYS A 79 8.77 0.64 -3.65
N TYR A 80 9.25 -0.56 -3.34
CA TYR A 80 8.76 -1.31 -2.18
C TYR A 80 9.22 -0.65 -0.88
N VAL A 81 8.29 -0.33 0.01
CA VAL A 81 8.57 0.17 1.35
C VAL A 81 8.12 -0.87 2.36
N GLY A 82 9.07 -1.40 3.13
CA GLY A 82 8.79 -2.43 4.13
C GLY A 82 9.71 -2.32 5.34
N PHE A 83 9.43 -3.07 6.40
CA PHE A 83 10.30 -3.06 7.58
C PHE A 83 11.48 -4.00 7.40
N LYS A 84 12.69 -3.53 7.70
CA LYS A 84 13.95 -4.29 7.54
C LYS A 84 13.93 -5.64 8.27
N HIS A 85 13.23 -5.73 9.41
CA HIS A 85 13.14 -6.96 10.21
C HIS A 85 12.08 -7.97 9.71
N LYS A 86 11.21 -7.57 8.76
CA LYS A 86 10.14 -8.43 8.22
C LYS A 86 9.84 -8.06 6.76
N ILE A 87 10.81 -8.36 5.90
CA ILE A 87 10.77 -8.06 4.47
C ILE A 87 9.97 -9.09 3.67
N SER A 88 9.35 -8.63 2.58
CA SER A 88 8.85 -9.49 1.52
C SER A 88 9.93 -9.69 0.46
N TYR A 89 10.53 -10.89 0.42
CA TYR A 89 11.56 -11.23 -0.58
C TYR A 89 11.00 -11.22 -2.01
N ALA A 90 9.73 -11.59 -2.18
CA ALA A 90 9.05 -11.52 -3.47
C ALA A 90 9.03 -10.08 -3.99
N LEU A 91 8.54 -9.14 -3.17
CA LEU A 91 8.45 -7.74 -3.58
C LEU A 91 9.82 -7.07 -3.76
N LEU A 92 10.82 -7.45 -2.95
CA LEU A 92 12.20 -7.00 -3.15
C LEU A 92 12.77 -7.43 -4.52
N LYS A 93 12.41 -8.63 -4.98
CA LYS A 93 12.85 -9.14 -6.28
C LYS A 93 12.13 -8.46 -7.45
N ILE A 94 10.84 -8.14 -7.27
CA ILE A 94 9.98 -7.64 -8.35
C ILE A 94 10.10 -6.12 -8.53
N CYS A 95 10.18 -5.38 -7.42
CA CYS A 95 10.26 -3.92 -7.45
C CYS A 95 11.67 -3.47 -7.84
N ARG A 96 11.77 -2.51 -8.77
CA ARG A 96 13.07 -1.95 -9.18
C ARG A 96 13.78 -1.16 -8.08
N LYS A 97 13.03 -0.66 -7.09
CA LYS A 97 13.55 0.09 -5.94
C LYS A 97 12.95 -0.46 -4.65
N SER A 98 13.69 -0.30 -3.56
CA SER A 98 13.17 -0.56 -2.23
C SER A 98 13.71 0.43 -1.19
N HIS A 99 12.92 0.66 -0.15
CA HIS A 99 13.29 1.41 1.03
C HIS A 99 12.89 0.60 2.27
N LEU A 100 13.89 0.15 3.03
CA LEU A 100 13.66 -0.70 4.20
C LEU A 100 13.71 0.12 5.48
N LEU A 101 12.55 0.32 6.10
CA LEU A 101 12.40 1.05 7.35
C LEU A 101 13.08 0.30 8.48
N THR A 102 14.03 0.96 9.12
CA THR A 102 14.71 0.52 10.34
C THR A 102 14.06 1.13 11.57
N ARG A 103 14.52 0.73 12.75
CA ARG A 103 14.06 1.33 14.00
C ARG A 103 14.41 2.83 14.04
N ASP A 104 15.62 3.18 13.61
CA ASP A 104 16.12 4.56 13.69
C ASP A 104 15.32 5.50 12.78
N ASP A 105 14.79 5.01 11.67
CA ASP A 105 13.89 5.78 10.80
C ASP A 105 12.56 6.12 11.47
N LEU A 106 12.12 5.30 12.43
CA LEU A 106 10.81 5.44 13.11
C LEU A 106 10.92 6.19 14.43
N LEU A 107 12.07 6.12 15.12
CA LEU A 107 12.25 6.73 16.44
C LEU A 107 11.86 8.21 16.51
N PRO A 108 12.16 9.07 15.51
CA PRO A 108 11.74 10.47 15.52
C PRO A 108 10.21 10.68 15.55
N PHE A 109 9.43 9.66 15.18
CA PHE A 109 7.98 9.74 15.05
C PHE A 109 7.22 9.02 16.17
N ILE A 110 7.93 8.30 17.05
CA ILE A 110 7.34 7.64 18.21
C ILE A 110 7.35 8.66 19.37
N LYS A 111 6.16 9.07 19.79
CA LYS A 111 5.95 9.91 20.98
C LYS A 111 5.80 9.08 22.23
#